data_AF-A0A1R3J3M4-F1
#
_entry.id   AF-A0A1R3J3M4-F1
#
_cell.length_a   1.000
_cell.length_b   1.000
_cell.length_c   1.000
_cell.angle_alpha   90.00
_cell.angle_beta   90.00
_cell.angle_gamma   90.00
#
_symmetry.space_group_name_H-M   'P 1'
#
loop_
_entity.id
_entity.type
_entity.pdbx_description
1 polymer ?
#
loop_
_entity_poly.entity_id
_entity_poly.type
_entity_poly.pdbx_seq_one_letter_code
_entity_poly.pdbx_strand_id
1 'polypeptide(L)'
;MSLPIDDEKAWVGLRRWEELDGNILKNIFKRVPSSDLILKVRGVCRPWHLACWDTLFWSDPKTLDFSSFCSAFGFGRKKHEILVDISKVYVRHRMEKFKRFLTRIMELGDHGNDAYGNPLDRWSKSIKKIVIPIQLADILTDDHLVLIAERTPAVETLSLLATIKITVAGFARATSYWKNISHLAVGFCHLKCPYVEMIEQIGKSYPQLTTMEFCSRAPTSFRVDMPIAQAIARGLPKLTTLRFEIVSLYKQAVVFIYNNCPELKVIHCPSVSTNDNSRQTSENIQNKGLNRACEKFLTKSCRRIQMVTNTIKGTTSSCRRRLRSCCEELEQIEVQRRCQEIRRFVREKLEEEELRGRERKEMLQKAKNLPALCYMGIGRCDIRPFFLGLD
;
A
#
# COMPACT_ATOMS: atom_id res chain seq x y z
N MET A 1 -7.82 -79.33 26.46
CA MET A 1 -8.54 -78.12 26.92
C MET A 1 -7.98 -76.98 26.10
N SER A 2 -8.56 -76.81 24.92
CA SER A 2 -8.09 -75.90 23.88
C SER A 2 -9.06 -74.72 23.88
N LEU A 3 -8.61 -73.57 24.37
CA LEU A 3 -9.37 -72.34 24.21
C LEU A 3 -9.24 -71.88 22.76
N PRO A 4 -10.33 -71.51 22.07
CA PRO A 4 -10.22 -70.79 20.81
C PRO A 4 -9.62 -69.42 21.13
N ILE A 5 -8.49 -69.11 20.50
CA ILE A 5 -8.01 -67.74 20.44
C ILE A 5 -8.95 -67.02 19.48
N ASP A 6 -9.86 -66.22 20.02
CA ASP A 6 -10.68 -65.28 19.25
C ASP A 6 -9.76 -64.38 18.42
N ASP A 7 -9.75 -64.63 17.12
CA ASP A 7 -9.04 -63.88 16.09
C ASP A 7 -9.83 -62.60 15.73
N GLU A 8 -10.33 -61.91 16.75
CA GLU A 8 -11.13 -60.67 16.61
C GLU A 8 -10.49 -59.50 17.36
N LYS A 9 -9.15 -59.52 17.51
CA LYS A 9 -8.39 -58.31 17.85
C LYS A 9 -8.20 -57.46 16.60
N ALA A 10 -9.25 -56.70 16.31
CA ALA A 10 -9.17 -55.29 15.95
C ALA A 10 -7.92 -54.88 15.15
N TRP A 11 -7.95 -55.15 13.84
CA TRP A 11 -7.33 -54.24 12.90
C TRP A 11 -8.12 -52.92 12.97
N VAL A 12 -7.86 -52.11 14.00
CA VAL A 12 -8.08 -50.66 13.91
C VAL A 12 -7.08 -50.21 12.87
N GLY A 13 -7.44 -50.39 11.60
CA GLY A 13 -6.61 -50.05 10.46
C GLY A 13 -6.07 -48.65 10.68
N LEU A 14 -4.75 -48.52 10.62
CA LEU A 14 -4.05 -47.24 10.60
C LEU A 14 -4.65 -46.42 9.45
N ARG A 15 -5.69 -45.63 9.73
CA ARG A 15 -6.31 -44.77 8.73
C ARG A 15 -5.23 -43.85 8.22
N ARG A 16 -4.91 -43.97 6.94
CA ARG A 16 -3.90 -43.11 6.32
C ARG A 16 -4.45 -41.69 6.39
N TRP A 17 -3.61 -40.74 6.81
CA TRP A 17 -3.94 -39.32 6.83
C TRP A 17 -4.38 -38.78 5.45
N GLU A 18 -4.04 -39.49 4.38
CA GLU A 18 -4.40 -39.19 3.00
C GLU A 18 -5.86 -39.53 2.66
N GLU A 19 -6.49 -40.44 3.43
CA GLU A 19 -7.87 -40.89 3.27
C GLU A 19 -8.84 -40.09 4.16
N LEU A 20 -8.33 -39.09 4.88
CA LEU A 20 -9.15 -38.22 5.71
C LEU A 20 -10.10 -37.39 4.82
N ASP A 21 -11.35 -37.27 5.24
CA ASP A 21 -12.36 -36.49 4.51
C ASP A 21 -11.88 -35.05 4.25
N GLY A 22 -12.18 -34.55 3.03
CA GLY A 22 -11.73 -33.24 2.58
C GLY A 22 -12.19 -32.10 3.50
N ASN A 23 -13.36 -32.20 4.13
CA ASN A 23 -13.86 -31.19 5.07
C ASN A 23 -13.08 -31.20 6.39
N ILE A 24 -12.64 -32.38 6.84
CA ILE A 24 -11.79 -32.50 8.03
C ILE A 24 -10.41 -31.92 7.72
N LEU A 25 -9.82 -32.26 6.58
CA LEU A 25 -8.54 -31.67 6.13
C LEU A 25 -8.64 -30.15 6.03
N LYS A 26 -9.70 -29.62 5.42
CA LYS A 26 -9.97 -28.18 5.34
C LYS A 26 -10.02 -27.53 6.71
N ASN A 27 -10.70 -28.14 7.68
CA ASN A 27 -10.78 -27.62 9.04
C ASN A 27 -9.42 -27.62 9.75
N ILE A 28 -8.59 -28.64 9.53
CA ILE A 28 -7.22 -28.66 10.04
C ILE A 28 -6.40 -27.56 9.37
N PHE A 29 -6.45 -27.48 8.04
CA PHE A 29 -5.65 -26.56 7.24
C PHE A 29 -6.01 -25.08 7.46
N LYS A 30 -7.26 -24.75 7.81
CA LYS A 30 -7.64 -23.40 8.28
C LYS A 30 -6.83 -22.91 9.48
N ARG A 31 -6.22 -23.81 10.26
CA ARG A 31 -5.38 -23.49 11.43
C ARG A 31 -3.88 -23.44 11.08
N VAL A 32 -3.50 -23.80 9.86
CA VAL A 32 -2.13 -23.80 9.38
C VAL A 32 -1.84 -22.49 8.65
N PRO A 33 -0.69 -21.83 8.89
CA PRO A 33 -0.32 -20.62 8.17
C PRO A 33 -0.33 -20.84 6.65
N SER A 34 -0.85 -19.88 5.87
CA SER A 34 -0.91 -19.98 4.40
C SER A 34 0.46 -20.25 3.76
N SER A 35 1.54 -19.77 4.38
CA SER A 35 2.91 -20.07 3.97
C SER A 35 3.24 -21.56 4.04
N ASP A 36 2.85 -22.23 5.12
CA ASP A 36 3.11 -23.65 5.31
C ASP A 36 2.19 -24.49 4.42
N LEU A 37 0.93 -24.06 4.22
CA LEU A 37 0.03 -24.72 3.26
C LEU A 37 0.62 -24.72 1.84
N ILE A 38 1.12 -23.56 1.37
CA ILE A 38 1.64 -23.38 0.02
C ILE A 38 2.99 -24.09 -0.19
N LEU A 39 3.89 -24.01 0.80
CA LEU A 39 5.28 -24.43 0.64
C LEU A 39 5.57 -25.85 1.15
N LYS A 40 4.77 -26.36 2.10
CA LYS A 40 5.05 -27.64 2.79
C LYS A 40 3.91 -28.63 2.64
N VAL A 41 2.72 -28.31 3.16
CA VAL A 41 1.59 -29.26 3.26
C VAL A 41 1.11 -29.71 1.89
N ARG A 42 1.07 -28.79 0.93
CA ARG A 42 0.75 -29.10 -0.48
C ARG A 42 1.66 -30.18 -1.09
N GLY A 43 2.90 -30.31 -0.62
CA GLY A 43 3.88 -31.26 -1.17
C GLY A 43 3.75 -32.69 -0.66
N VAL A 44 2.86 -32.96 0.30
CA VAL A 44 2.77 -34.27 0.98
C VAL A 44 2.15 -35.33 0.07
N CYS A 45 0.94 -35.10 -0.41
CA CYS A 45 0.22 -36.01 -1.31
C CYS A 45 -0.84 -35.25 -2.13
N ARG A 46 -1.42 -35.90 -3.15
CA ARG A 46 -2.41 -35.26 -4.02
C ARG A 46 -3.68 -34.80 -3.28
N PRO A 47 -4.31 -35.59 -2.39
CA PRO A 47 -5.47 -35.11 -1.61
C PRO A 47 -5.16 -33.87 -0.76
N TRP A 48 -4.00 -33.84 -0.10
CA TRP A 48 -3.59 -32.70 0.73
C TRP A 48 -3.28 -31.47 -0.11
N HIS A 49 -2.63 -31.64 -1.26
CA HIS A 49 -2.44 -30.57 -2.24
C HIS A 49 -3.78 -29.90 -2.61
N LEU A 50 -4.76 -30.71 -2.96
CA LEU A 50 -6.09 -30.27 -3.35
C LEU A 50 -6.85 -29.59 -2.20
N ALA A 51 -6.78 -30.14 -0.99
CA ALA A 51 -7.36 -29.53 0.21
C ALA A 51 -6.67 -28.21 0.61
N CYS A 52 -5.36 -28.05 0.34
CA CYS A 52 -4.68 -26.77 0.49
C CYS A 52 -5.25 -25.72 -0.48
N TRP A 53 -5.46 -26.06 -1.75
CA TRP A 53 -6.05 -25.14 -2.73
C TRP A 53 -7.46 -24.75 -2.37
N ASP A 54 -8.28 -25.71 -1.94
CA ASP A 54 -9.61 -25.42 -1.44
C ASP A 54 -9.57 -24.46 -0.25
N THR A 55 -8.71 -24.71 0.73
CA THR A 55 -8.58 -23.83 1.91
C THR A 55 -8.14 -22.41 1.54
N LEU A 56 -7.24 -22.27 0.57
CA LEU A 56 -6.58 -21.00 0.26
C LEU A 56 -7.28 -20.16 -0.81
N PHE A 57 -7.91 -20.79 -1.81
CA PHE A 57 -8.36 -20.11 -3.03
C PHE A 57 -9.75 -20.53 -3.50
N TRP A 58 -10.21 -21.75 -3.17
CA TRP A 58 -11.54 -22.21 -3.61
C TRP A 58 -12.62 -22.15 -2.51
N SER A 59 -12.24 -21.80 -1.28
CA SER A 59 -13.16 -21.70 -0.13
C SER A 59 -14.24 -20.63 -0.33
N ASP A 60 -13.90 -19.51 -0.98
CA ASP A 60 -14.88 -18.58 -1.51
C ASP A 60 -15.02 -18.85 -3.02
N PRO A 61 -16.15 -19.44 -3.47
CA PRO A 61 -16.33 -19.81 -4.87
C PRO A 61 -16.44 -18.59 -5.80
N LYS A 62 -16.56 -17.37 -5.27
CA LYS A 62 -16.70 -16.13 -6.04
C LYS A 62 -15.48 -15.23 -5.95
N THR A 63 -14.50 -15.51 -5.09
CA THR A 63 -13.35 -14.63 -4.87
C THR A 63 -12.03 -15.34 -5.10
N LEU A 64 -11.19 -14.77 -5.96
CA LEU A 64 -9.80 -15.18 -6.13
C LEU A 64 -8.87 -14.09 -5.55
N ASP A 65 -8.22 -14.38 -4.43
CA ASP A 65 -7.34 -13.44 -3.72
C ASP A 65 -5.88 -13.93 -3.70
N PHE A 66 -4.98 -13.16 -4.30
CA PHE A 66 -3.55 -13.46 -4.38
C PHE A 66 -2.74 -13.00 -3.15
N SER A 67 -3.37 -12.44 -2.12
CA SER A 67 -2.71 -12.01 -0.88
C SER A 67 -2.06 -13.18 -0.13
N SER A 68 -2.71 -14.34 -0.11
CA SER A 68 -2.16 -15.58 0.47
C SER A 68 -0.86 -16.01 -0.20
N PHE A 69 -0.79 -15.88 -1.53
CA PHE A 69 0.46 -16.12 -2.28
C PHE A 69 1.56 -15.16 -1.85
N CYS A 70 1.25 -13.86 -1.75
CA CYS A 70 2.22 -12.85 -1.35
C CYS A 70 2.81 -13.13 0.04
N SER A 71 1.95 -13.46 1.00
CA SER A 71 2.33 -13.82 2.36
C SER A 71 3.23 -15.06 2.40
N ALA A 72 2.90 -16.10 1.63
CA ALA A 72 3.65 -17.35 1.61
C ALA A 72 5.08 -17.22 1.10
N PHE A 73 5.29 -16.39 0.08
CA PHE A 73 6.59 -16.20 -0.54
C PHE A 73 7.34 -14.95 -0.02
N GLY A 74 6.86 -14.37 1.09
CA GLY A 74 7.52 -13.25 1.76
C GLY A 74 7.57 -11.97 0.93
N PHE A 75 6.62 -11.78 0.00
CA PHE A 75 6.49 -10.52 -0.71
C PHE A 75 6.01 -9.44 0.28
N GLY A 76 6.66 -8.26 0.26
CA GLY A 76 6.32 -7.15 1.16
C GLY A 76 7.10 -7.06 2.49
N ARG A 77 7.98 -8.02 2.83
CA ARG A 77 8.88 -7.87 3.98
C ARG A 77 10.00 -6.87 3.64
N LYS A 78 10.12 -5.78 4.41
CA LYS A 78 11.07 -4.64 4.23
C LYS A 78 12.57 -4.99 4.21
N LYS A 79 12.98 -6.25 4.27
CA LYS A 79 14.40 -6.63 4.16
C LYS A 79 14.70 -7.03 2.72
N HIS A 80 15.23 -6.09 1.95
CA HIS A 80 16.33 -6.25 0.99
C HIS A 80 16.37 -5.03 0.07
N GLU A 81 16.79 -3.88 0.62
CA GLU A 81 17.75 -3.04 -0.10
C GLU A 81 19.08 -3.78 0.01
N ILE A 82 19.61 -4.30 -1.11
CA ILE A 82 21.03 -4.51 -1.41
C ILE A 82 21.15 -5.19 -2.80
N LEU A 83 22.00 -4.59 -3.64
CA LEU A 83 22.61 -5.07 -4.89
C LEU A 83 21.75 -5.14 -6.17
N VAL A 84 22.08 -4.20 -7.07
CA VAL A 84 21.47 -3.94 -8.38
C VAL A 84 21.58 -5.13 -9.36
N ASP A 85 22.41 -6.14 -9.08
CA ASP A 85 22.50 -7.36 -9.91
C ASP A 85 21.78 -8.60 -9.31
N ILE A 86 21.82 -8.74 -7.98
CA ILE A 86 21.04 -9.77 -7.25
C ILE A 86 19.53 -9.53 -7.41
N SER A 87 19.12 -8.26 -7.56
CA SER A 87 17.73 -7.88 -7.78
C SER A 87 17.11 -8.53 -9.03
N LYS A 88 17.84 -8.63 -10.15
CA LYS A 88 17.32 -9.20 -11.41
C LYS A 88 17.12 -10.70 -11.31
N VAL A 89 18.10 -11.42 -10.77
CA VAL A 89 18.00 -12.88 -10.54
C VAL A 89 16.87 -13.19 -9.56
N TYR A 90 16.75 -12.39 -8.49
CA TYR A 90 15.71 -12.55 -7.49
C TYR A 90 14.30 -12.27 -8.03
N VAL A 91 14.14 -11.21 -8.84
CA VAL A 91 12.89 -10.91 -9.54
C VAL A 91 12.55 -12.01 -10.53
N ARG A 92 13.52 -12.51 -11.31
CA ARG A 92 13.31 -13.64 -12.24
C ARG A 92 12.83 -14.90 -11.51
N HIS A 93 13.45 -15.26 -10.38
CA HIS A 93 13.03 -16.41 -9.58
C HIS A 93 11.62 -16.24 -9.02
N ARG A 94 11.29 -15.03 -8.55
CA ARG A 94 9.94 -14.70 -8.06
C ARG A 94 8.89 -14.74 -9.18
N MET A 95 9.22 -14.25 -10.36
CA MET A 95 8.36 -14.35 -11.55
C MET A 95 8.10 -15.81 -11.92
N GLU A 96 9.14 -16.65 -11.95
CA GLU A 96 8.98 -18.08 -12.27
C GLU A 96 8.15 -18.82 -11.20
N LYS A 97 8.27 -18.45 -9.93
CA LYS A 97 7.39 -18.96 -8.88
C LYS A 97 5.94 -18.55 -9.08
N PHE A 98 5.69 -17.30 -9.46
CA PHE A 98 4.36 -16.79 -9.70
C PHE A 98 3.73 -17.38 -10.96
N LYS A 99 4.47 -17.49 -12.06
CA LYS A 99 4.01 -18.16 -13.29
C LYS A 99 3.61 -19.60 -13.01
N ARG A 100 4.50 -20.40 -12.40
CA ARG A 100 4.17 -21.78 -12.02
C ARG A 100 2.96 -21.84 -11.08
N PHE A 101 2.85 -20.90 -10.16
CA PHE A 101 1.70 -20.82 -9.27
C PHE A 101 0.40 -20.52 -10.02
N LEU A 102 0.38 -19.54 -10.93
CA LEU A 102 -0.74 -19.23 -11.80
C LEU A 102 -1.13 -20.44 -12.65
N THR A 103 -0.16 -21.05 -13.35
CA THR A 103 -0.34 -22.33 -14.05
C THR A 103 -1.00 -23.35 -13.11
N ARG A 104 -0.51 -23.55 -11.90
CA ARG A 104 -1.07 -24.58 -11.00
C ARG A 104 -2.48 -24.28 -10.49
N ILE A 105 -2.95 -23.04 -10.49
CA ILE A 105 -4.34 -22.70 -10.12
C ILE A 105 -5.27 -22.50 -11.31
N MET A 106 -4.72 -22.16 -12.48
CA MET A 106 -5.48 -21.79 -13.69
C MET A 106 -5.35 -22.81 -14.82
N GLU A 107 -4.25 -23.55 -14.87
CA GLU A 107 -3.86 -24.53 -15.89
C GLU A 107 -3.77 -25.94 -15.27
N LEU A 108 -4.87 -26.67 -15.43
CA LEU A 108 -4.93 -28.09 -15.79
C LEU A 108 -3.70 -28.95 -15.41
N GLY A 109 -3.81 -29.70 -14.32
CA GLY A 109 -3.36 -31.10 -14.38
C GLY A 109 -4.39 -31.91 -15.16
N ASP A 110 -3.97 -33.00 -15.81
CA ASP A 110 -4.65 -33.86 -16.81
C ASP A 110 -6.15 -34.24 -16.65
N HIS A 111 -6.85 -33.81 -15.61
CA HIS A 111 -8.23 -34.19 -15.35
C HIS A 111 -9.20 -33.02 -15.12
N GLY A 112 -8.79 -31.77 -15.34
CA GLY A 112 -9.71 -30.62 -15.43
C GLY A 112 -10.55 -30.32 -14.18
N ASN A 113 -10.32 -31.00 -13.06
CA ASN A 113 -11.20 -31.00 -11.90
C ASN A 113 -10.49 -30.49 -10.62
N ASP A 114 -11.27 -29.90 -9.71
CA ASP A 114 -10.83 -29.43 -8.40
C ASP A 114 -10.64 -30.60 -7.39
N ALA A 115 -10.46 -30.26 -6.11
CA ALA A 115 -10.31 -31.22 -5.01
C ALA A 115 -11.47 -32.22 -4.85
N TYR A 116 -12.63 -31.86 -5.39
CA TYR A 116 -13.90 -32.52 -5.21
C TYR A 116 -14.40 -33.16 -6.52
N GLY A 117 -13.58 -33.15 -7.58
CA GLY A 117 -13.96 -33.70 -8.88
C GLY A 117 -14.81 -32.75 -9.72
N ASN A 118 -15.01 -31.49 -9.33
CA ASN A 118 -15.75 -30.53 -10.15
C ASN A 118 -14.87 -29.93 -11.24
N PRO A 119 -15.37 -29.77 -12.48
CA PRO A 119 -14.63 -29.07 -13.52
C PRO A 119 -14.22 -27.66 -13.09
N LEU A 120 -12.91 -27.39 -13.10
CA LEU A 120 -12.33 -26.10 -12.74
C LEU A 120 -12.81 -24.95 -13.64
N ASP A 121 -13.27 -25.26 -14.86
CA ASP A 121 -13.93 -24.31 -15.75
C ASP A 121 -15.21 -23.72 -15.12
N ARG A 122 -15.94 -24.51 -14.32
CA ARG A 122 -17.09 -24.01 -13.57
C ARG A 122 -16.66 -23.04 -12.47
N TRP A 123 -15.58 -23.34 -11.74
CA TRP A 123 -15.06 -22.46 -10.71
C TRP A 123 -14.50 -21.15 -11.30
N SER A 124 -13.70 -21.23 -12.36
CA SER A 124 -13.09 -20.05 -12.96
C SER A 124 -14.15 -19.09 -13.52
N LYS A 125 -15.25 -19.64 -14.06
CA LYS A 125 -16.45 -18.89 -14.49
C LYS A 125 -17.34 -18.43 -13.34
N SER A 126 -17.20 -18.96 -12.12
CA SER A 126 -17.93 -18.48 -10.94
C SER A 126 -17.25 -17.31 -10.23
N ILE A 127 -15.97 -17.03 -10.53
CA ILE A 127 -15.24 -15.91 -9.94
C ILE A 127 -15.85 -14.58 -10.35
N LYS A 128 -16.29 -13.82 -9.33
CA LYS A 128 -16.86 -12.48 -9.44
C LYS A 128 -15.92 -11.40 -8.92
N LYS A 129 -15.00 -11.75 -8.02
CA LYS A 129 -14.05 -10.82 -7.41
C LYS A 129 -12.61 -11.32 -7.55
N ILE A 130 -11.72 -10.44 -7.96
CA ILE A 130 -10.28 -10.70 -8.01
C ILE A 130 -9.53 -9.65 -7.19
N VAL A 131 -8.58 -10.10 -6.36
CA VAL A 131 -7.67 -9.26 -5.60
C VAL A 131 -6.22 -9.56 -5.98
N ILE A 132 -5.60 -8.63 -6.70
CA ILE A 132 -4.19 -8.65 -7.10
C ILE A 132 -3.46 -7.56 -6.28
N PRO A 133 -2.75 -7.94 -5.22
CA PRO A 133 -2.24 -6.98 -4.25
C PRO A 133 -0.91 -6.36 -4.71
N ILE A 134 -0.59 -5.18 -4.17
CA ILE A 134 0.56 -4.34 -4.58
C ILE A 134 1.92 -5.06 -4.50
N GLN A 135 2.03 -6.09 -3.66
CA GLN A 135 3.21 -6.91 -3.47
C GLN A 135 3.63 -7.67 -4.75
N LEU A 136 2.71 -7.82 -5.72
CA LEU A 136 2.99 -8.43 -7.01
C LEU A 136 3.52 -7.43 -8.06
N ALA A 137 3.63 -6.14 -7.74
CA ALA A 137 3.91 -5.10 -8.74
C ALA A 137 5.23 -5.30 -9.51
N ASP A 138 6.23 -5.92 -8.88
CA ASP A 138 7.53 -6.20 -9.52
C ASP A 138 7.53 -7.49 -10.35
N ILE A 139 6.45 -8.27 -10.36
CA ILE A 139 6.42 -9.59 -11.02
C ILE A 139 5.21 -9.84 -11.91
N LEU A 140 4.08 -9.20 -11.66
CA LEU A 140 2.91 -9.25 -12.54
C LEU A 140 3.27 -8.54 -13.86
N THR A 141 2.90 -9.15 -14.99
CA THR A 141 3.15 -8.60 -16.33
C THR A 141 1.85 -8.64 -17.12
N ASP A 142 1.84 -8.01 -18.29
CA ASP A 142 0.70 -8.02 -19.22
C ASP A 142 0.22 -9.44 -19.51
N ASP A 143 1.12 -10.37 -19.83
CA ASP A 143 0.75 -11.76 -20.14
C ASP A 143 0.12 -12.48 -18.95
N HIS A 144 0.62 -12.24 -17.74
CA HIS A 144 0.00 -12.79 -16.54
C HIS A 144 -1.41 -12.23 -16.34
N LEU A 145 -1.61 -10.92 -16.53
CA LEU A 145 -2.90 -10.28 -16.38
C LEU A 145 -3.91 -10.79 -17.43
N VAL A 146 -3.47 -10.96 -18.68
CA VAL A 146 -4.29 -11.50 -19.76
C VAL A 146 -4.69 -12.95 -19.48
N LEU A 147 -3.76 -13.79 -19.01
CA LEU A 147 -4.06 -15.18 -18.62
C LEU A 147 -5.13 -15.22 -17.52
N ILE A 148 -4.99 -14.39 -16.49
CA ILE A 148 -5.98 -14.30 -15.41
C ILE A 148 -7.34 -13.89 -16.00
N ALA A 149 -7.36 -12.87 -16.88
CA ALA A 149 -8.59 -12.34 -17.45
C ALA A 149 -9.32 -13.34 -18.35
N GLU A 150 -8.58 -14.03 -19.23
CA GLU A 150 -9.12 -15.07 -20.11
C GLU A 150 -9.82 -16.19 -19.32
N ARG A 151 -9.24 -16.58 -18.18
CA ARG A 151 -9.77 -17.67 -17.35
C ARG A 151 -10.91 -17.26 -16.43
N THR A 152 -11.10 -15.96 -16.20
CA THR A 152 -12.09 -15.42 -15.26
C THR A 152 -13.02 -14.40 -15.92
N PRO A 153 -13.74 -14.76 -17.00
CA PRO A 153 -14.50 -13.79 -17.79
C PRO A 153 -15.70 -13.18 -17.04
N ALA A 154 -16.15 -13.82 -15.95
CA ALA A 154 -17.35 -13.43 -15.21
C ALA A 154 -17.13 -12.37 -14.11
N VAL A 155 -15.92 -11.84 -14.00
CA VAL A 155 -15.52 -10.90 -12.93
C VAL A 155 -16.30 -9.59 -13.03
N GLU A 156 -16.72 -9.10 -11.88
CA GLU A 156 -17.48 -7.85 -11.69
C GLU A 156 -16.73 -6.87 -10.77
N THR A 157 -15.89 -7.38 -9.86
CA THR A 157 -15.06 -6.60 -8.95
C THR A 157 -13.59 -6.93 -9.14
N LEU A 158 -12.78 -5.95 -9.53
CA LEU A 158 -11.35 -6.13 -9.74
C LEU A 158 -10.56 -5.15 -8.86
N SER A 159 -9.67 -5.69 -8.02
CA SER A 159 -8.65 -4.90 -7.32
C SER A 159 -7.28 -5.22 -7.92
N LEU A 160 -6.82 -4.39 -8.86
CA LEU A 160 -5.54 -4.50 -9.56
C LEU A 160 -4.54 -3.48 -9.01
N LEU A 161 -3.87 -3.81 -7.90
CA LEU A 161 -2.93 -2.88 -7.25
C LEU A 161 -1.50 -2.97 -7.81
N ALA A 162 -1.16 -4.08 -8.45
CA ALA A 162 0.17 -4.41 -8.96
C ALA A 162 0.42 -3.92 -10.40
N THR A 163 0.28 -2.63 -10.66
CA THR A 163 0.28 -2.08 -12.05
C THR A 163 1.65 -1.64 -12.58
N ILE A 164 2.73 -1.66 -11.79
CA ILE A 164 4.02 -1.05 -12.17
C ILE A 164 4.53 -1.54 -13.54
N LYS A 165 4.31 -2.82 -13.84
CA LYS A 165 4.74 -3.47 -15.08
C LYS A 165 3.59 -3.70 -16.08
N ILE A 166 2.41 -3.17 -15.80
CA ILE A 166 1.24 -3.32 -16.67
C ILE A 166 1.18 -2.14 -17.63
N THR A 167 1.25 -2.42 -18.93
CA THR A 167 1.12 -1.39 -19.96
C THR A 167 -0.35 -1.08 -20.25
N VAL A 168 -0.63 0.08 -20.85
CA VAL A 168 -1.99 0.43 -21.31
C VAL A 168 -2.51 -0.61 -22.30
N ALA A 169 -1.65 -1.10 -23.21
CA ALA A 169 -2.01 -2.13 -24.18
C ALA A 169 -2.28 -3.49 -23.52
N GLY A 170 -1.47 -3.89 -22.54
CA GLY A 170 -1.68 -5.11 -21.75
C GLY A 170 -2.96 -5.07 -20.94
N PHE A 171 -3.23 -3.93 -20.30
CA PHE A 171 -4.50 -3.70 -19.60
C PHE A 171 -5.68 -3.78 -20.59
N ALA A 172 -5.61 -3.08 -21.74
CA ALA A 172 -6.64 -3.13 -22.77
C ALA A 172 -6.94 -4.58 -23.21
N ARG A 173 -5.90 -5.37 -23.48
CA ARG A 173 -6.03 -6.81 -23.81
C ARG A 173 -6.74 -7.58 -22.71
N ALA A 174 -6.37 -7.40 -21.45
CA ALA A 174 -7.02 -8.08 -20.33
C ALA A 174 -8.49 -7.67 -20.19
N THR A 175 -8.79 -6.36 -20.27
CA THR A 175 -10.17 -5.84 -20.19
C THR A 175 -11.07 -6.29 -21.35
N SER A 176 -10.47 -6.79 -22.44
CA SER A 176 -11.25 -7.39 -23.53
C SER A 176 -12.02 -8.65 -23.09
N TYR A 177 -11.57 -9.32 -22.03
CA TYR A 177 -12.26 -10.49 -21.45
C TYR A 177 -13.24 -10.11 -20.32
N TRP A 178 -12.92 -9.11 -19.50
CA TRP A 178 -13.73 -8.73 -18.34
C TRP A 178 -14.83 -7.71 -18.69
N LYS A 179 -15.94 -8.13 -19.30
CA LYS A 179 -16.95 -7.17 -19.80
C LYS A 179 -17.84 -6.52 -18.73
N ASN A 180 -17.90 -7.08 -17.52
CA ASN A 180 -18.91 -6.75 -16.51
C ASN A 180 -18.34 -6.06 -15.26
N ILE A 181 -17.15 -5.44 -15.35
CA ILE A 181 -16.56 -4.73 -14.22
C ILE A 181 -17.45 -3.55 -13.80
N SER A 182 -17.92 -3.59 -12.56
CA SER A 182 -18.70 -2.53 -11.91
C SER A 182 -17.91 -1.82 -10.81
N HIS A 183 -16.95 -2.52 -10.21
CA HIS A 183 -16.07 -2.02 -9.15
C HIS A 183 -14.62 -2.27 -9.54
N LEU A 184 -13.83 -1.19 -9.65
CA LEU A 184 -12.44 -1.28 -10.02
C LEU A 184 -11.57 -0.51 -9.01
N ALA A 185 -10.60 -1.19 -8.42
CA ALA A 185 -9.52 -0.58 -7.65
C ALA A 185 -8.21 -0.71 -8.44
N VAL A 186 -7.49 0.40 -8.63
CA VAL A 186 -6.22 0.42 -9.37
C VAL A 186 -5.15 1.04 -8.50
N GLY A 187 -4.04 0.31 -8.35
CA GLY A 187 -2.85 0.82 -7.69
C GLY A 187 -2.02 1.64 -8.67
N PHE A 188 -1.52 2.79 -8.27
CA PHE A 188 -0.64 3.63 -9.08
C PHE A 188 0.67 3.85 -8.34
N CYS A 189 1.62 2.96 -8.61
CA CYS A 189 2.77 2.74 -7.73
C CYS A 189 4.10 3.26 -8.32
N HIS A 190 4.08 3.97 -9.45
CA HIS A 190 5.31 4.43 -10.11
C HIS A 190 5.14 5.72 -10.91
N LEU A 191 5.98 6.72 -10.62
CA LEU A 191 5.90 8.09 -11.18
C LEU A 191 5.92 8.17 -12.72
N LYS A 192 6.44 7.15 -13.41
CA LYS A 192 6.51 7.08 -14.88
C LYS A 192 5.34 6.33 -15.52
N CYS A 193 4.37 5.85 -14.73
CA CYS A 193 3.18 5.22 -15.31
C CYS A 193 2.37 6.28 -16.09
N PRO A 194 1.87 5.94 -17.29
CA PRO A 194 1.01 6.82 -18.08
C PRO A 194 -0.39 6.86 -17.45
N TYR A 195 -0.52 7.56 -16.33
CA TYR A 195 -1.73 7.54 -15.49
C TYR A 195 -2.96 8.06 -16.22
N VAL A 196 -2.80 9.11 -17.03
CA VAL A 196 -3.89 9.69 -17.82
C VAL A 196 -4.39 8.69 -18.84
N GLU A 197 -3.49 8.11 -19.64
CA GLU A 197 -3.80 7.15 -20.68
C GLU A 197 -4.41 5.87 -20.10
N MET A 198 -3.95 5.44 -18.92
CA MET A 198 -4.54 4.31 -18.21
C MET A 198 -5.97 4.61 -17.76
N ILE A 199 -6.25 5.80 -17.20
CA ILE A 199 -7.61 6.20 -16.81
C ILE A 199 -8.53 6.32 -18.03
N GLU A 200 -8.04 6.89 -19.13
CA GLU A 200 -8.77 6.95 -20.38
C GLU A 200 -9.08 5.54 -20.92
N GLN A 201 -8.12 4.62 -20.84
CA GLN A 201 -8.34 3.24 -21.23
C GLN A 201 -9.37 2.54 -20.33
N ILE A 202 -9.36 2.80 -19.01
CA ILE A 202 -10.39 2.31 -18.09
C ILE A 202 -11.76 2.82 -18.52
N GLY A 203 -11.90 4.12 -18.82
CA GLY A 203 -13.15 4.70 -19.30
C GLY A 203 -13.64 4.09 -20.62
N LYS A 204 -12.73 3.82 -21.55
CA LYS A 204 -13.04 3.12 -22.81
C LYS A 204 -13.50 1.68 -22.58
N SER A 205 -12.86 0.96 -21.65
CA SER A 205 -13.19 -0.43 -21.36
C SER A 205 -14.49 -0.57 -20.55
N TYR A 206 -14.78 0.37 -19.65
CA TYR A 206 -15.88 0.28 -18.66
C TYR A 206 -16.68 1.60 -18.56
N PRO A 207 -17.41 2.01 -19.61
CA PRO A 207 -18.23 3.23 -19.58
C PRO A 207 -19.34 3.22 -18.51
N GLN A 208 -19.74 2.02 -18.04
CA GLN A 208 -20.74 1.77 -17.01
C GLN A 208 -20.17 1.69 -15.58
N LEU A 209 -18.87 1.95 -15.38
CA LEU A 209 -18.23 1.81 -14.07
C LEU A 209 -18.86 2.73 -13.03
N THR A 210 -19.30 2.15 -11.90
CA THR A 210 -20.00 2.90 -10.83
C THR A 210 -19.09 3.20 -9.65
N THR A 211 -18.13 2.32 -9.36
CA THR A 211 -17.17 2.48 -8.27
C THR A 211 -15.74 2.40 -8.78
N MET A 212 -14.97 3.46 -8.49
CA MET A 212 -13.55 3.54 -8.81
C MET A 212 -12.75 3.85 -7.54
N GLU A 213 -11.67 3.12 -7.35
CA GLU A 213 -10.73 3.33 -6.25
C GLU A 213 -9.31 3.48 -6.79
N PHE A 214 -8.64 4.55 -6.39
CA PHE A 214 -7.24 4.78 -6.68
C PHE A 214 -6.42 4.61 -5.42
N CYS A 215 -5.51 3.65 -5.43
CA CYS A 215 -4.60 3.37 -4.33
C CYS A 215 -3.16 3.68 -4.74
N SER A 216 -2.28 3.97 -3.78
CA SER A 216 -0.85 4.02 -4.07
C SER A 216 0.01 3.48 -2.92
N ARG A 217 1.31 3.28 -3.17
CA ARG A 217 2.26 2.83 -2.14
C ARG A 217 2.62 3.93 -1.13
N ALA A 218 2.61 5.18 -1.59
CA ALA A 218 3.02 6.35 -0.82
C ALA A 218 2.35 7.60 -1.43
N PRO A 219 1.98 8.61 -0.65
CA PRO A 219 1.26 9.78 -1.17
C PRO A 219 1.97 10.52 -2.33
N THR A 220 3.29 10.38 -2.43
CA THR A 220 4.10 10.97 -3.51
C THR A 220 4.08 10.17 -4.82
N SER A 221 3.63 8.90 -4.80
CA SER A 221 3.61 8.02 -5.97
C SER A 221 2.49 8.36 -6.96
N PHE A 222 1.34 8.81 -6.45
CA PHE A 222 0.20 9.21 -7.25
C PHE A 222 -0.41 10.51 -6.75
N ARG A 223 -0.51 11.48 -7.66
CA ARG A 223 -1.02 12.83 -7.41
C ARG A 223 -2.24 13.04 -8.30
N VAL A 224 -3.35 13.43 -7.70
CA VAL A 224 -4.58 13.78 -8.41
C VAL A 224 -4.55 15.28 -8.68
N ASP A 225 -3.97 15.63 -9.83
CA ASP A 225 -3.91 16.98 -10.37
C ASP A 225 -4.97 17.17 -11.47
N MET A 226 -4.96 18.33 -12.15
CA MET A 226 -5.98 18.67 -13.15
C MET A 226 -6.03 17.70 -14.34
N PRO A 227 -4.91 17.27 -14.95
CA PRO A 227 -4.93 16.25 -16.01
C PRO A 227 -5.63 14.95 -15.59
N ILE A 228 -5.36 14.45 -14.38
CA ILE A 228 -6.02 13.26 -13.84
C ILE A 228 -7.51 13.52 -13.62
N ALA A 229 -7.87 14.66 -13.03
CA ALA A 229 -9.27 15.04 -12.82
C ALA A 229 -10.05 15.13 -14.14
N GLN A 230 -9.44 15.69 -15.20
CA GLN A 230 -10.03 15.75 -16.53
C GLN A 230 -10.21 14.36 -17.14
N ALA A 231 -9.22 13.48 -17.01
CA ALA A 231 -9.32 12.10 -17.49
C ALA A 231 -10.46 11.33 -16.79
N ILE A 232 -10.60 11.49 -15.47
CA ILE A 232 -11.68 10.88 -14.69
C ILE A 232 -13.04 11.40 -15.16
N ALA A 233 -13.23 12.73 -15.21
CA ALA A 233 -14.50 13.34 -15.58
C ALA A 233 -14.94 12.99 -17.01
N ARG A 234 -13.99 12.91 -17.95
CA ARG A 234 -14.28 12.54 -19.34
C ARG A 234 -14.53 11.04 -19.53
N GLY A 235 -13.76 10.20 -18.84
CA GLY A 235 -13.76 8.76 -19.05
C GLY A 235 -14.83 8.00 -18.27
N LEU A 236 -15.29 8.53 -17.13
CA LEU A 236 -16.11 7.78 -16.16
C LEU A 236 -17.44 8.50 -15.85
N PRO A 237 -18.35 8.64 -16.84
CA PRO A 237 -19.55 9.47 -16.70
C PRO A 237 -20.60 8.91 -15.73
N LYS A 238 -20.60 7.59 -15.49
CA LYS A 238 -21.56 6.87 -14.62
C LYS A 238 -21.06 6.67 -13.19
N LEU A 239 -19.93 7.29 -12.83
CA LEU A 239 -19.26 7.06 -11.56
C LEU A 239 -20.09 7.63 -10.39
N THR A 240 -20.50 6.76 -9.47
CA THR A 240 -21.27 7.14 -8.27
C THR A 240 -20.42 7.24 -7.02
N THR A 241 -19.33 6.47 -6.96
CA THR A 241 -18.43 6.42 -5.81
C THR A 241 -16.98 6.46 -6.27
N LEU A 242 -16.25 7.45 -5.77
CA LEU A 242 -14.82 7.61 -6.01
C LEU A 242 -14.06 7.50 -4.69
N ARG A 243 -13.09 6.60 -4.63
CA ARG A 243 -12.27 6.35 -3.44
C ARG A 243 -10.82 6.63 -3.72
N PHE A 244 -10.16 7.22 -2.75
CA PHE A 244 -8.75 7.55 -2.78
C PHE A 244 -8.07 6.96 -1.54
N GLU A 245 -7.02 6.17 -1.74
CA GLU A 245 -6.25 5.57 -0.65
C GLU A 245 -4.76 5.85 -0.83
N ILE A 246 -4.15 6.49 0.17
CA ILE A 246 -2.71 6.83 0.17
C ILE A 246 -2.35 7.59 -1.11
N VAL A 247 -3.06 8.68 -1.43
CA VAL A 247 -2.79 9.52 -2.61
C VAL A 247 -2.64 10.98 -2.21
N SER A 248 -1.96 11.78 -3.02
CA SER A 248 -1.93 13.23 -2.86
C SER A 248 -3.03 13.89 -3.66
N LEU A 249 -3.97 14.57 -3.00
CA LEU A 249 -5.11 15.24 -3.65
C LEU A 249 -4.89 16.75 -3.75
N TYR A 250 -5.14 17.32 -4.92
CA TYR A 250 -5.23 18.77 -5.09
C TYR A 250 -6.69 19.20 -4.99
N LYS A 251 -6.99 20.20 -4.14
CA LYS A 251 -8.35 20.69 -3.90
C LYS A 251 -9.08 21.05 -5.20
N GLN A 252 -8.42 21.78 -6.10
CA GLN A 252 -8.98 22.17 -7.39
C GLN A 252 -9.35 20.98 -8.28
N ALA A 253 -8.53 19.92 -8.26
CA ALA A 253 -8.78 18.69 -9.01
C ALA A 253 -10.00 17.95 -8.45
N VAL A 254 -10.13 17.85 -7.13
CA VAL A 254 -11.30 17.23 -6.47
C VAL A 254 -12.58 18.02 -6.76
N VAL A 255 -12.53 19.34 -6.64
CA VAL A 255 -13.66 20.23 -6.99
C VAL A 255 -14.05 20.08 -8.46
N PHE A 256 -13.05 20.00 -9.36
CA PHE A 256 -13.30 19.76 -10.77
C PHE A 256 -14.02 18.43 -11.00
N ILE A 257 -13.57 17.34 -10.38
CA ILE A 257 -14.23 16.02 -10.49
C ILE A 257 -15.67 16.11 -9.98
N TYR A 258 -15.89 16.69 -8.80
CA TYR A 258 -17.22 16.83 -8.22
C TYR A 258 -18.18 17.58 -9.13
N ASN A 259 -17.73 18.67 -9.76
CA ASN A 259 -18.56 19.49 -10.64
C ASN A 259 -18.80 18.87 -12.03
N ASN A 260 -17.95 17.93 -12.47
CA ASN A 260 -17.99 17.40 -13.84
C ASN A 260 -18.34 15.90 -13.92
N CYS A 261 -18.57 15.23 -12.79
CA CYS A 261 -19.10 13.87 -12.73
C CYS A 261 -20.56 13.91 -12.23
N PRO A 262 -21.58 13.89 -13.12
CA PRO A 262 -22.96 14.20 -12.76
C PRO A 262 -23.59 13.19 -11.80
N GLU A 263 -23.20 11.92 -11.87
CA GLU A 263 -23.74 10.83 -11.04
C GLU A 263 -23.00 10.64 -9.72
N LEU A 264 -21.96 11.43 -9.46
CA LEU A 264 -21.06 11.24 -8.33
C LEU A 264 -21.73 11.63 -7.01
N LYS A 265 -21.93 10.65 -6.13
CA LYS A 265 -22.61 10.83 -4.83
C LYS A 265 -21.63 10.93 -3.68
N VAL A 266 -20.53 10.18 -3.76
CA VAL A 266 -19.59 10.03 -2.65
C VAL A 266 -18.16 10.09 -3.16
N ILE A 267 -17.36 10.96 -2.54
CA ILE A 267 -15.89 10.97 -2.67
C ILE A 267 -15.30 10.63 -1.30
N HIS A 268 -14.64 9.48 -1.22
CA HIS A 268 -13.84 9.13 -0.05
C HIS A 268 -12.41 9.59 -0.28
N CYS A 269 -12.01 10.62 0.47
CA CYS A 269 -10.64 11.09 0.52
C CYS A 269 -9.93 10.49 1.75
N PRO A 270 -8.63 10.15 1.66
CA PRO A 270 -7.83 9.94 2.86
C PRO A 270 -7.86 11.27 3.64
N SER A 271 -7.95 11.22 4.98
CA SER A 271 -8.04 12.39 5.86
C SER A 271 -7.15 13.53 5.34
N VAL A 272 -7.78 14.56 4.75
CA VAL A 272 -7.10 15.49 3.84
C VAL A 272 -6.22 16.44 4.65
N SER A 273 -4.92 16.42 4.38
CA SER A 273 -4.06 17.59 4.57
C SER A 273 -4.36 18.58 3.45
N THR A 274 -5.16 19.60 3.72
CA THR A 274 -5.50 20.64 2.74
C THR A 274 -4.26 21.50 2.47
N ASN A 275 -3.59 21.26 1.35
CA ASN A 275 -2.70 22.25 0.75
C ASN A 275 -3.58 23.34 0.10
N ASP A 276 -4.00 24.33 0.88
CA ASP A 276 -4.59 25.55 0.34
C ASP A 276 -3.46 26.44 -0.20
N ASN A 277 -3.15 26.30 -1.49
CA ASN A 277 -2.53 27.35 -2.28
C ASN A 277 -3.66 28.16 -2.95
N SER A 278 -4.30 29.03 -2.17
CA SER A 278 -5.04 30.18 -2.70
C SER A 278 -4.08 31.37 -2.76
N ARG A 279 -3.63 31.73 -3.97
CA ARG A 279 -3.14 33.08 -4.25
C ARG A 279 -4.22 33.85 -4.99
N GLN A 280 -5.01 34.57 -4.21
CA GLN A 280 -5.68 35.85 -4.49
C GLN A 280 -6.65 36.07 -3.33
N THR A 281 -6.74 37.19 -2.64
CA THR A 281 -5.96 38.42 -2.49
C THR A 281 -6.64 39.08 -1.28
N SER A 282 -5.86 39.66 -0.37
CA SER A 282 -6.31 40.69 0.59
C SER A 282 -7.39 40.29 1.62
N GLU A 283 -6.99 39.96 2.85
CA GLU A 283 -7.18 40.81 4.05
C GLU A 283 -7.08 40.01 5.36
N ASN A 284 -6.12 40.42 6.20
CA ASN A 284 -6.09 40.30 7.66
C ASN A 284 -6.45 38.96 8.32
N ILE A 285 -5.50 38.02 8.31
CA ILE A 285 -5.29 37.16 9.49
C ILE A 285 -3.82 37.28 9.87
N GLN A 286 -3.57 37.80 11.07
CA GLN A 286 -2.24 38.06 11.62
C GLN A 286 -1.31 36.87 11.39
N ASN A 287 -0.28 37.09 10.59
CA ASN A 287 0.82 36.15 10.35
C ASN A 287 1.68 36.08 11.63
N LYS A 288 1.21 35.37 12.67
CA LYS A 288 2.02 35.05 13.85
C LYS A 288 3.01 33.95 13.46
N GLY A 289 4.20 34.35 13.04
CA GLY A 289 5.34 33.45 12.95
C GLY A 289 5.75 32.90 14.32
N LEU A 290 6.85 32.16 14.37
CA LEU A 290 7.49 31.83 15.64
C LEU A 290 7.80 33.12 16.42
N ASN A 291 7.33 33.17 17.66
CA ASN A 291 7.46 34.27 18.59
C ASN A 291 8.57 33.98 19.63
N ARG A 292 8.50 34.73 20.73
CA ARG A 292 9.50 34.81 21.80
C ARG A 292 9.78 33.49 22.53
N ALA A 293 8.86 32.51 22.55
CA ALA A 293 9.07 31.27 23.32
C ALA A 293 9.98 30.29 22.56
N CYS A 294 9.70 30.07 21.28
CA CYS A 294 10.58 29.24 20.45
C CYS A 294 11.93 29.88 20.18
N GLU A 295 11.99 31.20 20.01
CA GLU A 295 13.26 31.93 19.98
C GLU A 295 14.10 31.65 21.24
N LYS A 296 13.53 31.83 22.44
CA LYS A 296 14.24 31.60 23.70
C LYS A 296 14.70 30.16 23.90
N PHE A 297 14.00 29.18 23.32
CA PHE A 297 14.41 27.78 23.39
C PHE A 297 15.56 27.48 22.41
N LEU A 298 15.46 27.99 21.19
CA LEU A 298 16.41 27.72 20.11
C LEU A 298 17.76 28.44 20.33
N THR A 299 17.75 29.69 20.79
CA THR A 299 18.96 30.52 20.92
C THR A 299 19.69 30.32 22.25
N LYS A 300 18.97 30.15 23.36
CA LYS A 300 19.64 30.06 24.68
C LYS A 300 20.21 28.67 24.92
N SER A 301 21.48 28.61 25.33
CA SER A 301 22.15 27.36 25.68
C SER A 301 21.45 26.63 26.82
N CYS A 302 21.38 25.30 26.70
CA CYS A 302 21.02 24.43 27.82
C CYS A 302 22.27 23.66 28.25
N ARG A 303 22.84 24.02 29.40
CA ARG A 303 24.08 23.38 29.91
C ARG A 303 23.87 21.87 30.09
N ARG A 304 24.81 21.06 29.58
CA ARG A 304 24.89 19.58 29.67
C ARG A 304 23.71 18.81 29.04
N ILE A 305 23.54 18.90 27.72
CA ILE A 305 22.61 18.01 26.99
C ILE A 305 23.35 17.24 25.90
N GLN A 306 23.35 15.91 26.00
CA GLN A 306 23.51 15.04 24.83
C GLN A 306 22.12 14.73 24.27
N MET A 307 21.84 15.17 23.04
CA MET A 307 20.65 14.74 22.30
C MET A 307 20.90 13.34 21.73
N VAL A 308 20.59 12.31 22.51
CA VAL A 308 20.61 10.91 22.04
C VAL A 308 19.16 10.48 21.82
N THR A 309 18.80 10.30 20.55
CA THR A 309 17.44 9.91 20.10
C THR A 309 16.32 10.79 20.67
N ASN A 310 15.04 10.46 20.43
CA ASN A 310 13.86 11.32 20.64
C ASN A 310 13.53 11.63 22.13
N THR A 311 14.54 11.73 22.98
CA THR A 311 14.42 11.87 24.44
C THR A 311 15.48 12.83 24.97
N ILE A 312 15.10 13.68 25.93
CA ILE A 312 16.02 14.60 26.60
C ILE A 312 16.41 14.02 27.97
N LYS A 313 17.62 13.49 28.11
CA LYS A 313 18.18 13.12 29.43
C LYS A 313 18.97 14.30 30.03
N GLY A 314 18.74 14.58 31.31
CA GLY A 314 19.58 15.51 32.11
C GLY A 314 19.21 17.00 32.13
N THR A 315 18.01 17.41 31.73
CA THR A 315 17.64 18.84 31.65
C THR A 315 17.39 19.55 32.99
N THR A 316 17.88 20.79 33.10
CA THR A 316 17.48 21.76 34.13
C THR A 316 16.00 22.16 33.98
N SER A 317 15.34 22.49 35.09
CA SER A 317 13.91 22.92 35.13
C SER A 317 13.61 24.07 34.17
N SER A 318 14.57 25.00 34.01
CA SER A 318 14.49 26.15 33.09
C SER A 318 14.48 25.76 31.61
N CYS A 319 15.19 24.71 31.19
CA CYS A 319 15.22 24.28 29.78
C CYS A 319 13.92 23.52 29.43
N ARG A 320 13.40 22.69 30.34
CA ARG A 320 12.10 22.02 30.15
C ARG A 320 10.94 23.00 30.05
N ARG A 321 10.95 24.05 30.88
CA ARG A 321 9.93 25.11 30.82
C ARG A 321 9.95 25.85 29.47
N ARG A 322 11.14 26.19 28.96
CA ARG A 322 11.30 26.82 27.64
C ARG A 322 10.85 25.92 26.48
N LEU A 323 11.19 24.63 26.54
CA LEU A 323 10.71 23.66 25.54
C LEU A 323 9.19 23.57 25.55
N ARG A 324 8.58 23.43 26.74
CA ARG A 324 7.12 23.34 26.87
C ARG A 324 6.43 24.56 26.27
N SER A 325 6.88 25.77 26.63
CA SER A 325 6.33 27.01 26.08
C SER A 325 6.54 27.14 24.56
N CYS A 326 7.63 26.60 24.01
CA CYS A 326 7.81 26.54 22.56
C CYS A 326 6.90 25.49 21.90
N CYS A 327 6.68 24.33 22.52
CA CYS A 327 5.74 23.34 22.00
C CYS A 327 4.30 23.86 22.00
N GLU A 328 3.88 24.53 23.08
CA GLU A 328 2.57 25.22 23.15
C GLU A 328 2.42 26.25 22.03
N GLU A 329 3.47 27.03 21.75
CA GLU A 329 3.48 28.00 20.65
C GLU A 329 3.41 27.34 19.28
N LEU A 330 4.15 26.24 19.08
CA LEU A 330 4.13 25.45 17.85
C LEU A 330 2.79 24.74 17.64
N GLU A 331 2.09 24.35 18.70
CA GLU A 331 0.76 23.75 18.62
C GLU A 331 -0.27 24.72 18.02
N GLN A 332 -0.11 26.03 18.28
CA GLN A 332 -0.95 27.09 17.68
C GLN A 332 -0.65 27.32 16.19
N ILE A 333 0.45 26.78 15.67
CA ILE A 333 0.81 26.84 14.25
C ILE A 333 0.28 25.56 13.57
N GLU A 334 -0.30 25.71 12.38
CA GLU A 334 -0.76 24.56 11.59
C GLU A 334 0.36 23.54 11.37
N VAL A 335 0.07 22.25 11.55
CA VAL A 335 1.06 21.14 11.52
C VAL A 335 1.97 21.19 10.29
N GLN A 336 1.41 21.53 9.12
CA GLN A 336 2.14 21.62 7.85
C GLN A 336 3.11 22.80 7.77
N ARG A 337 2.84 23.88 8.52
CA ARG A 337 3.65 25.10 8.55
C ARG A 337 4.77 25.07 9.58
N ARG A 338 4.67 24.23 10.61
CA ARG A 338 5.63 24.22 11.75
C ARG A 338 7.09 24.09 11.30
N CYS A 339 7.42 23.14 10.41
CA CYS A 339 8.80 23.00 9.92
C CYS A 339 9.24 24.17 9.02
N GLN A 340 8.32 24.80 8.29
CA GLN A 340 8.62 25.97 7.47
C GLN A 340 8.93 27.18 8.36
N GLU A 341 8.13 27.42 9.39
CA GLU A 341 8.37 28.51 10.34
C GLU A 341 9.68 28.29 11.09
N ILE A 342 9.95 27.06 11.57
CA ILE A 342 11.24 26.71 12.23
C ILE A 342 12.41 26.97 11.29
N ARG A 343 12.31 26.60 10.01
CA ARG A 343 13.34 26.88 9.01
C ARG A 343 13.53 28.37 8.75
N ARG A 344 12.45 29.14 8.66
CA ARG A 344 12.50 30.59 8.43
C ARG A 344 13.20 31.27 9.59
N PHE A 345 12.78 30.99 10.82
CA PHE A 345 13.39 31.53 12.03
C PHE A 345 14.88 31.19 12.14
N VAL A 346 15.24 29.91 11.92
CA VAL A 346 16.65 29.49 11.95
C VAL A 346 17.45 30.21 10.87
N ARG A 347 16.89 30.42 9.67
CA ARG A 347 17.56 31.16 8.60
C ARG A 347 17.83 32.61 9.00
N GLU A 348 16.82 33.33 9.46
CA GLU A 348 16.94 34.72 9.92
C GLU A 348 18.04 34.83 11.00
N LYS A 349 18.04 33.94 12.00
CA LYS A 349 19.08 33.92 13.06
C LYS A 349 20.47 33.47 12.60
N LEU A 350 20.58 32.78 11.48
CA LEU A 350 21.87 32.40 10.91
C LEU A 350 22.49 33.51 10.04
N GLU A 351 21.65 34.41 9.53
CA GLU A 351 22.05 35.58 8.73
C GLU A 351 22.43 36.78 9.62
N GLU A 352 21.88 36.88 10.84
CA GLU A 352 22.13 37.98 11.80
C GLU A 352 23.56 38.05 12.42
N GLU A 353 24.57 37.31 11.92
CA GLU A 353 25.98 37.28 12.41
C GLU A 353 26.25 37.06 13.93
N GLU A 354 25.22 36.96 14.78
CA GLU A 354 25.38 36.92 16.25
C GLU A 354 25.87 35.57 16.81
N LEU A 355 25.71 34.45 16.09
CA LEU A 355 25.90 33.10 16.65
C LEU A 355 27.22 32.44 16.22
N ARG A 356 28.14 32.22 17.17
CA ARG A 356 29.46 31.62 16.89
C ARG A 356 29.46 30.09 17.03
N GLY A 357 29.99 29.41 16.02
CA GLY A 357 30.45 28.01 16.02
C GLY A 357 29.60 26.99 16.79
N ARG A 358 29.85 26.87 18.10
CA ARG A 358 29.19 25.91 19.00
C ARG A 358 27.69 26.21 19.18
N GLU A 359 27.33 27.48 19.31
CA GLU A 359 25.95 27.93 19.50
C GLU A 359 25.11 27.69 18.24
N ARG A 360 25.72 27.92 17.07
CA ARG A 360 25.14 27.62 15.76
C ARG A 360 24.77 26.14 15.62
N LYS A 361 25.69 25.25 15.98
CA LYS A 361 25.48 23.78 15.95
C LYS A 361 24.41 23.34 16.95
N GLU A 362 24.39 23.93 18.15
CA GLU A 362 23.38 23.62 19.18
C GLU A 362 21.97 24.04 18.71
N MET A 363 21.83 25.23 18.14
CA MET A 363 20.56 25.74 17.61
C MET A 363 20.02 24.88 16.47
N LEU A 364 20.86 24.54 15.48
CA LEU A 364 20.48 23.66 14.37
C LEU A 364 19.99 22.29 14.85
N GLN A 365 20.67 21.71 15.83
CA GLN A 365 20.31 20.41 16.37
C GLN A 365 19.00 20.48 17.18
N LYS A 366 18.77 21.56 17.95
CA LYS A 366 17.49 21.78 18.65
C LYS A 366 16.34 21.91 17.67
N ALA A 367 16.49 22.74 16.64
CA ALA A 367 15.48 22.98 15.64
C ALA A 367 15.14 21.70 14.84
N LYS A 368 16.15 20.87 14.52
CA LYS A 368 15.96 19.61 13.78
C LYS A 368 15.13 18.60 14.56
N ASN A 369 15.33 18.49 15.87
CA ASN A 369 14.64 17.52 16.72
C ASN A 369 13.36 18.07 17.38
N LEU A 370 13.12 19.38 17.31
CA LEU A 370 11.98 20.05 17.94
C LEU A 370 10.62 19.37 17.65
N PRO A 371 10.33 18.89 16.42
CA PRO A 371 9.10 18.14 16.16
C PRO A 371 8.94 16.83 16.93
N ALA A 372 10.00 16.04 17.06
CA ALA A 372 9.97 14.84 17.89
C ALA A 372 9.85 15.19 19.38
N LEU A 373 10.51 16.26 19.83
CA LEU A 373 10.46 16.71 21.21
C LEU A 373 9.07 17.21 21.63
N CYS A 374 8.31 17.76 20.68
CA CYS A 374 6.93 18.20 20.88
C CYS A 374 5.90 17.15 20.41
N TYR A 375 6.31 15.89 20.15
CA TYR A 375 5.42 14.78 19.74
C TYR A 375 4.52 15.10 18.52
N MET A 376 5.01 15.86 17.56
CA MET A 376 4.19 16.42 16.46
C MET A 376 3.97 15.48 15.27
N GLY A 377 4.13 14.16 15.43
CA GLY A 377 3.98 13.15 14.36
C GLY A 377 5.04 13.18 13.25
N ILE A 378 5.81 14.26 13.13
CA ILE A 378 6.96 14.42 12.23
C ILE A 378 8.24 14.16 13.04
N GLY A 379 9.06 13.19 12.61
CA GLY A 379 10.25 12.79 13.37
C GLY A 379 11.34 13.87 13.44
N ARG A 380 11.61 14.60 12.34
CA ARG A 380 12.61 15.68 12.28
C ARG A 380 12.26 16.68 11.18
N CYS A 381 12.56 17.97 11.38
CA CYS A 381 12.56 18.93 10.26
C CYS A 381 13.88 18.80 9.49
N ASP A 382 13.84 18.76 8.15
CA ASP A 382 15.06 18.86 7.35
C ASP A 382 15.56 20.31 7.34
N ILE A 383 16.54 20.62 8.19
CA ILE A 383 17.16 21.95 8.32
C ILE A 383 18.54 21.85 7.68
N ARG A 384 18.61 22.10 6.37
CA ARG A 384 19.88 22.19 5.65
C ARG A 384 20.41 23.62 5.73
N PRO A 385 21.64 23.84 6.20
CA PRO A 385 22.34 25.08 5.93
C PRO A 385 22.64 25.12 4.43
N PHE A 386 22.17 26.13 3.71
CA PHE A 386 22.76 26.46 2.42
C PHE A 386 24.12 27.08 2.71
N PHE A 387 25.17 26.26 2.65
CA PHE A 387 26.44 26.73 2.10
C PHE A 387 26.47 26.27 0.65
N LEU A 388 26.75 27.23 -0.22
CA LEU A 388 26.70 27.16 -1.67
C LEU A 388 27.51 26.00 -2.23
N GLY A 389 27.23 25.67 -3.49
CA GLY A 389 28.18 24.91 -4.30
C GLY A 389 29.57 25.51 -4.18
N LEU A 390 30.52 24.62 -3.94
CA LEU A 390 31.89 24.56 -4.43
C LEU A 390 32.44 23.20 -3.96
N ASP A 391 33.09 22.55 -4.91
CA ASP A 391 33.69 21.21 -4.95
C ASP A 391 32.76 19.99 -5.12
#